data_AF-T1G4V9-F1
#
_entry.id   AF-T1G4V9-F1
#
_cell.length_a   1.000
_cell.length_b   1.000
_cell.length_c   1.000
_cell.angle_alpha   90.00
_cell.angle_beta   90.00
_cell.angle_gamma   90.00
#
_symmetry.space_group_name_H-M   'P 1'
#
loop_
_entity.id
_entity.type
_entity.pdbx_description
1 polymer ?
#
loop_
_entity_poly.entity_id
_entity_poly.type
_entity_poly.pdbx_seq_one_letter_code
_entity_poly.pdbx_strand_id
1 'polypeptide(L)'
;RRKSHVTYEQKRRFSIRCGLDTLNLLTPNISESHGGRVSKATTLHKAVEFVRKLKSERQDHQDAIDQLRLEVQMHEKAIRCVHSQLPATGLPTSAMVARSKVNLTKDMFYDFVDRRSRDNWKFKIFGLLAEPLFSSYDEVVCTVNEELFNKSVHKWLSEHCSLTALRPILSNSLRKLCTSTCILTDPALFQRQIISEINSSNNNNNNK
;
A
#
# COMPACT_ATOMS: atom_id res chain seq x y z
N ARG A 1 35.29 72.13 27.12
CA ARG A 1 35.85 70.78 26.79
C ARG A 1 35.43 69.68 27.77
N ARG A 2 35.64 69.80 29.09
CA ARG A 2 35.29 68.74 30.06
C ARG A 2 33.78 68.44 30.14
N LYS A 3 32.94 69.47 30.16
CA LYS A 3 31.47 69.32 30.20
C LYS A 3 30.90 68.59 28.97
N SER A 4 31.34 68.94 27.75
CA SER A 4 30.87 68.25 26.55
C SER A 4 31.30 66.78 26.54
N HIS A 5 32.52 66.46 26.94
CA HIS A 5 32.99 65.08 27.06
C HIS A 5 32.10 64.24 28.00
N VAL A 6 31.67 64.80 29.14
CA VAL A 6 30.75 64.13 30.07
C VAL A 6 29.38 63.89 29.43
N THR A 7 28.84 64.86 28.68
CA THR A 7 27.55 64.71 27.98
C THR A 7 27.60 63.62 26.92
N TYR A 8 28.67 63.57 26.12
CA TYR A 8 28.87 62.52 25.11
C TYR A 8 28.99 61.12 25.75
N GLU A 9 29.75 61.01 26.84
CA GLU A 9 29.89 59.74 27.56
C GLU A 9 28.56 59.27 28.17
N GLN A 10 27.75 60.18 28.70
CA GLN A 10 26.43 59.85 29.23
C GLN A 10 25.48 59.34 28.13
N LYS A 11 25.49 59.97 26.95
CA LYS A 11 24.71 59.52 25.79
C LYS A 11 25.13 58.12 25.34
N ARG A 12 26.45 57.86 25.26
CA ARG A 12 26.99 56.53 24.94
C ARG A 12 26.54 55.46 25.94
N ARG A 13 26.62 55.75 27.25
CA ARG A 13 26.17 54.83 28.32
C ARG A 13 24.68 54.55 28.25
N PHE A 14 23.87 55.55 27.94
CA PHE A 14 22.44 55.39 27.77
C PHE A 14 22.13 54.45 26.59
N SER A 15 22.76 54.65 25.43
CA SER A 15 22.60 53.75 24.27
C SER A 15 22.99 52.30 24.60
N ILE A 16 24.08 52.08 25.32
CA ILE A 16 24.49 50.73 25.76
C ILE A 16 23.46 50.11 26.70
N ARG A 17 22.90 50.90 27.63
CA ARG A 17 21.85 50.43 28.54
C ARG A 17 20.61 49.99 27.77
N CYS A 18 20.12 50.81 26.84
CA CYS A 18 18.99 50.46 25.99
C CYS A 18 19.23 49.16 25.20
N GLY A 19 20.43 48.99 24.62
CA GLY A 19 20.77 47.75 23.92
C GLY A 19 20.76 46.52 24.84
N LEU A 20 21.22 46.67 26.09
CA LEU A 20 21.17 45.59 27.08
C LEU A 20 19.73 45.26 27.52
N ASP A 21 18.87 46.27 27.65
CA ASP A 21 17.45 46.11 27.98
C ASP A 21 16.72 45.34 26.86
N THR A 22 17.01 45.68 25.59
CA THR A 22 16.51 44.92 24.43
C THR A 22 17.03 43.48 24.43
N LEU A 23 18.31 43.27 24.72
CA LEU A 23 18.90 41.93 24.78
C LEU A 23 18.24 41.06 25.86
N ASN A 24 17.95 41.64 27.02
CA ASN A 24 17.22 40.97 28.11
C ASN A 24 15.80 40.58 27.69
N LEU A 25 15.12 41.41 26.91
CA LEU A 25 13.77 41.12 26.41
C LEU A 25 13.77 39.96 25.41
N LEU A 26 14.79 39.88 24.54
CA LEU A 26 14.88 38.88 23.48
C LEU A 26 15.40 37.51 23.95
N THR A 27 16.00 37.44 25.14
CA THR A 27 16.57 36.19 25.66
C THR A 27 15.57 35.51 26.61
N PRO A 28 15.01 34.34 26.26
CA PRO A 28 14.11 33.59 27.13
C PRO A 28 14.80 33.20 28.44
N ASN A 29 14.03 33.04 29.53
CA ASN A 29 14.53 32.65 30.87
C ASN A 29 15.39 33.68 31.61
N ILE A 30 15.42 34.95 31.17
CA ILE A 30 16.01 36.08 31.96
C ILE A 30 14.92 36.82 32.73
N SER A 31 13.75 37.04 32.12
CA SER A 31 12.62 37.76 32.70
C SER A 31 11.76 36.93 33.67
N GLU A 32 11.74 35.60 33.52
CA GLU A 32 10.99 34.69 34.41
C GLU A 32 11.72 34.38 35.72
N SER A 33 13.06 34.52 35.74
CA SER A 33 13.87 34.34 36.94
C SER A 33 13.92 35.63 37.74
N HIS A 34 12.81 35.89 38.43
CA HIS A 34 12.67 36.81 39.57
C HIS A 34 12.75 38.30 39.22
N GLY A 35 11.86 39.11 39.80
CA GLY A 35 11.79 40.57 39.67
C GLY A 35 13.00 41.35 40.24
N GLY A 36 14.21 40.78 40.18
CA GLY A 36 15.47 41.39 40.56
C GLY A 36 16.33 41.70 39.32
N ARG A 37 17.02 42.84 39.35
CA ARG A 37 17.94 43.27 38.27
C ARG A 37 19.02 42.22 38.02
N VAL A 38 18.93 41.49 36.91
CA VAL A 38 19.96 40.55 36.46
C VAL A 38 21.25 41.31 36.11
N SER A 39 22.40 40.72 36.47
CA SER A 39 23.70 41.36 36.21
C SER A 39 24.02 41.43 34.71
N LYS A 40 24.75 42.46 34.29
CA LYS A 40 25.16 42.62 32.87
C LYS A 40 25.94 41.41 32.35
N ALA A 41 26.79 40.82 33.19
CA ALA A 41 27.58 39.64 32.84
C ALA A 41 26.67 38.40 32.63
N THR A 42 25.68 38.21 33.50
CA THR A 42 24.71 37.12 33.38
C THR A 42 23.84 37.27 32.12
N THR A 43 23.38 38.49 31.82
CA THR A 43 22.64 38.79 30.57
C THR A 43 23.45 38.40 29.34
N LEU A 44 24.72 38.82 29.27
CA LEU A 44 25.57 38.51 28.13
C LEU A 44 25.81 37.00 28.00
N HIS A 45 26.06 36.30 29.12
CA HIS A 45 26.29 34.86 29.09
C HIS A 45 25.04 34.09 28.61
N LYS A 46 23.87 34.40 29.17
CA LYS A 46 22.61 33.77 28.75
C LYS A 46 22.26 34.08 27.29
N ALA A 47 22.55 35.27 26.80
CA ALA A 47 22.35 35.62 25.39
C ALA A 47 23.22 34.77 24.46
N VAL A 48 24.49 34.53 24.83
CA VAL A 48 25.39 33.68 24.03
C VAL A 48 24.89 32.22 24.01
N GLU A 49 24.48 31.69 25.17
CA GLU A 49 23.89 30.36 25.26
C GLU A 49 22.62 30.23 24.42
N PHE A 50 21.75 31.24 24.44
CA PHE A 50 20.54 31.26 23.62
C PHE A 50 20.84 31.31 22.12
N VAL A 51 21.84 32.09 21.70
CA VAL A 51 22.30 32.10 20.29
C VAL A 51 22.85 30.72 19.89
N ARG A 52 23.59 30.04 20.76
CA ARG A 52 24.06 28.66 20.49
C ARG A 52 22.89 27.70 20.34
N LYS A 53 21.91 27.77 21.24
CA LYS A 53 20.69 26.98 21.17
C LYS A 53 19.94 27.22 19.84
N LEU A 54 19.66 28.46 19.49
CA LEU A 54 18.97 28.80 18.23
C LEU A 54 19.74 28.31 16.99
N LYS A 55 21.08 28.35 17.02
CA LYS A 55 21.90 27.80 15.93
C LYS A 55 21.77 26.29 15.83
N SER A 56 21.74 25.58 16.96
CA SER A 56 21.50 24.13 17.00
C SER A 56 20.11 23.78 16.49
N GLU A 57 19.06 24.43 17.01
CA GLU A 57 17.67 24.17 16.59
C GLU A 57 17.47 24.44 15.10
N ARG A 58 18.11 25.49 14.56
CA ARG A 58 18.08 25.77 13.13
C ARG A 58 18.75 24.66 12.32
N GLN A 59 19.82 24.05 12.83
CA GLN A 59 20.46 22.91 12.17
C GLN A 59 19.55 21.68 12.22
N ASP A 60 18.97 21.37 13.38
CA ASP A 60 18.05 20.24 13.55
C ASP A 60 16.84 20.37 12.61
N HIS A 61 16.28 21.58 12.48
CA HIS A 61 15.21 21.85 11.52
C HIS A 61 15.65 21.69 10.07
N GLN A 62 16.87 22.09 9.73
CA GLN A 62 17.41 21.92 8.38
C GLN A 62 17.57 20.44 8.04
N ASP A 63 18.10 19.64 8.97
CA ASP A 63 18.27 18.20 8.80
C ASP A 63 16.90 17.50 8.64
N ALA A 64 15.89 17.90 9.42
CA ALA A 64 14.52 17.39 9.29
C ALA A 64 13.88 17.73 7.92
N ILE A 65 14.10 18.95 7.41
CA ILE A 65 13.65 19.35 6.07
C ILE A 65 14.28 18.46 5.00
N ASP A 66 15.59 18.19 5.12
CA ASP A 66 16.30 17.38 4.12
C ASP A 66 15.89 15.90 4.18
N GLN A 67 15.58 15.37 5.37
CA GLN A 67 14.97 14.03 5.52
C GLN A 67 13.58 13.94 4.87
N LEU A 68 12.69 14.91 5.12
CA LEU A 68 11.36 14.94 4.52
C LEU A 68 11.43 15.05 2.99
N ARG A 69 12.37 15.83 2.46
CA ARG A 69 12.62 15.90 1.01
C ARG A 69 13.04 14.57 0.43
N LEU A 70 13.88 13.80 1.12
CA LEU A 70 14.28 12.46 0.70
C LEU A 70 13.09 11.52 0.68
N GLU A 71 12.24 11.57 1.70
CA GLU A 71 11.02 10.77 1.79
C GLU A 71 10.06 11.08 0.63
N VAL A 72 9.83 12.36 0.33
CA VAL A 72 9.03 12.77 -0.84
C VAL A 72 9.61 12.18 -2.12
N GLN A 73 10.92 12.24 -2.33
CA GLN A 73 11.55 11.64 -3.52
C GLN A 73 11.38 10.12 -3.58
N MET A 74 11.43 9.43 -2.44
CA MET A 74 11.21 7.98 -2.36
C MET A 74 9.77 7.64 -2.74
N HIS A 75 8.79 8.35 -2.17
CA HIS A 75 7.37 8.18 -2.49
C HIS A 75 7.08 8.48 -3.95
N GLU A 76 7.64 9.56 -4.50
CA GLU A 76 7.51 9.86 -5.92
C GLU A 76 8.10 8.75 -6.82
N LYS A 77 9.25 8.16 -6.44
CA LYS A 77 9.83 7.02 -7.17
C LYS A 77 8.90 5.81 -7.12
N ALA A 78 8.30 5.51 -5.97
CA ALA A 78 7.34 4.42 -5.82
C ALA A 78 6.09 4.66 -6.69
N ILE A 79 5.53 5.87 -6.65
CA ILE A 79 4.38 6.26 -7.47
C ILE A 79 4.72 6.14 -8.97
N ARG A 80 5.87 6.66 -9.40
CA ARG A 80 6.32 6.53 -10.80
C ARG A 80 6.46 5.08 -11.24
N CYS A 81 6.97 4.20 -10.36
CA CYS A 81 7.08 2.77 -10.63
C CYS A 81 5.68 2.17 -10.90
N VAL A 82 4.72 2.43 -10.01
CA VAL A 82 3.34 1.97 -10.18
C VAL A 82 2.72 2.56 -11.46
N HIS A 83 2.91 3.86 -11.72
CA HIS A 83 2.42 4.50 -12.93
C HIS A 83 3.03 3.91 -14.21
N SER A 84 4.30 3.51 -14.21
CA SER A 84 4.92 2.84 -15.37
C SER A 84 4.36 1.45 -15.66
N GLN A 85 3.76 0.81 -14.64
CA GLN A 85 3.06 -0.46 -14.78
C GLN A 85 1.59 -0.27 -15.21
N LEU A 86 1.07 0.95 -15.19
CA LEU A 86 -0.27 1.25 -15.70
C LEU A 86 -0.24 1.34 -17.24
N PRO A 87 -1.23 0.76 -17.94
CA PRO A 87 -1.35 0.91 -19.39
C PRO A 87 -1.48 2.38 -19.82
N ALA A 88 -0.96 2.72 -21.00
CA ALA A 88 -0.99 4.07 -21.58
C ALA A 88 -2.40 4.66 -21.78
N THR A 89 -3.45 3.85 -21.62
CA THR A 89 -4.86 4.23 -21.85
C THR A 89 -5.58 4.67 -20.57
N GLY A 90 -4.89 4.79 -19.42
CA GLY A 90 -5.52 5.07 -18.12
C GLY A 90 -6.22 3.83 -17.54
N LEU A 91 -7.03 4.02 -16.49
CA LEU A 91 -7.87 2.95 -15.94
C LEU A 91 -8.56 2.24 -17.10
N PRO A 92 -8.30 0.94 -17.33
CA PRO A 92 -9.07 0.21 -18.32
C PRO A 92 -10.52 0.40 -17.91
N THR A 93 -11.38 0.76 -18.87
CA THR A 93 -12.83 0.77 -18.66
C THR A 93 -13.20 -0.44 -17.81
N SER A 94 -14.11 -0.31 -16.84
CA SER A 94 -14.44 -1.37 -15.89
C SER A 94 -14.54 -2.77 -16.52
N ALA A 95 -14.99 -2.84 -17.78
CA ALA A 95 -14.99 -4.02 -18.63
C ALA A 95 -13.61 -4.66 -18.95
N MET A 96 -12.53 -3.90 -19.16
CA MET A 96 -11.19 -4.44 -19.43
C MET A 96 -10.45 -4.82 -18.14
N VAL A 97 -10.63 -4.09 -17.02
CA VAL A 97 -10.17 -4.57 -15.69
C VAL A 97 -10.97 -5.80 -15.28
N ALA A 98 -12.28 -5.82 -15.48
CA ALA A 98 -13.11 -7.00 -15.24
C ALA A 98 -12.64 -8.16 -16.11
N ARG A 99 -12.45 -7.98 -17.43
CA ARG A 99 -11.94 -9.06 -18.31
C ARG A 99 -10.53 -9.53 -17.96
N SER A 100 -9.61 -8.62 -17.59
CA SER A 100 -8.26 -9.00 -17.16
C SER A 100 -8.27 -9.71 -15.81
N LYS A 101 -9.14 -9.30 -14.88
CA LYS A 101 -9.35 -9.99 -13.60
C LYS A 101 -10.00 -11.35 -13.82
N VAL A 102 -11.03 -11.45 -14.66
CA VAL A 102 -11.72 -12.69 -15.05
C VAL A 102 -10.72 -13.67 -15.66
N ASN A 103 -9.81 -13.21 -16.51
CA ASN A 103 -8.77 -14.08 -17.06
C ASN A 103 -7.77 -14.51 -15.98
N LEU A 104 -7.33 -13.60 -15.11
CA LEU A 104 -6.41 -13.93 -14.01
C LEU A 104 -7.02 -14.91 -12.99
N THR A 105 -8.26 -14.70 -12.55
CA THR A 105 -8.95 -15.56 -11.59
C THR A 105 -9.22 -16.93 -12.19
N LYS A 106 -9.55 -16.98 -13.48
CA LYS A 106 -9.70 -18.21 -14.24
C LYS A 106 -8.38 -18.97 -14.41
N ASP A 107 -7.29 -18.27 -14.71
CA ASP A 107 -5.94 -18.87 -14.79
C ASP A 107 -5.51 -19.45 -13.44
N MET A 108 -5.72 -18.70 -12.34
CA MET A 108 -5.46 -19.21 -10.98
C MET A 108 -6.30 -20.42 -10.62
N PHE A 109 -7.57 -20.46 -11.06
CA PHE A 109 -8.45 -21.62 -10.87
C PHE A 109 -7.93 -22.85 -11.60
N TYR A 110 -7.59 -22.74 -12.88
CA TYR A 110 -7.04 -23.89 -13.63
C TYR A 110 -5.69 -24.34 -13.09
N ASP A 111 -4.81 -23.40 -12.72
CA ASP A 111 -3.53 -23.71 -12.07
C ASP A 111 -3.72 -24.47 -10.75
N PHE A 112 -4.72 -24.10 -9.96
CA PHE A 112 -5.07 -24.78 -8.72
C PHE A 112 -5.63 -26.18 -8.99
N VAL A 113 -6.54 -26.30 -9.95
CA VAL A 113 -7.10 -27.58 -10.38
C VAL A 113 -6.00 -28.48 -10.91
N ASP A 114 -5.05 -27.99 -11.68
CA ASP A 114 -3.92 -28.76 -12.22
C ASP A 114 -2.91 -29.16 -11.16
N ARG A 115 -2.64 -28.29 -10.18
CA ARG A 115 -1.84 -28.62 -9.00
C ARG A 115 -2.47 -29.74 -8.18
N ARG A 116 -3.79 -29.69 -7.95
CA ARG A 116 -4.49 -30.74 -7.17
C ARG A 116 -4.77 -32.00 -7.98
N SER A 117 -4.91 -31.88 -9.29
CA SER A 117 -5.09 -33.02 -10.20
C SER A 117 -3.81 -33.85 -10.34
N ARG A 118 -2.64 -33.28 -10.05
CA ARG A 118 -1.36 -34.00 -9.91
C ARG A 118 -1.39 -35.00 -8.78
N ASP A 119 -1.88 -34.59 -7.61
CA ASP A 119 -1.97 -35.45 -6.43
C ASP A 119 -3.10 -36.48 -6.59
N ASN A 120 -4.21 -36.07 -7.21
CA ASN A 120 -5.36 -36.93 -7.42
C ASN A 120 -6.09 -36.56 -8.71
N TRP A 121 -5.97 -37.41 -9.73
CA TRP A 121 -6.59 -37.20 -11.04
C TRP A 121 -8.12 -37.03 -10.97
N LYS A 122 -8.79 -37.58 -9.96
CA LYS A 122 -10.25 -37.41 -9.75
C LYS A 122 -10.62 -35.96 -9.47
N PHE A 123 -9.67 -35.15 -8.99
CA PHE A 123 -9.87 -33.73 -8.77
C PHE A 123 -10.10 -32.96 -10.08
N LYS A 124 -9.60 -33.45 -11.21
CA LYS A 124 -9.87 -32.84 -12.53
C LYS A 124 -11.37 -32.91 -12.86
N ILE A 125 -12.05 -34.01 -12.49
CA ILE A 125 -13.50 -34.14 -12.64
C ILE A 125 -14.21 -33.09 -11.77
N PHE A 126 -13.78 -32.95 -10.51
CA PHE A 126 -14.33 -31.93 -9.63
C PHE A 126 -14.11 -30.51 -10.18
N GLY A 127 -12.92 -30.22 -10.72
CA GLY A 127 -12.61 -28.95 -11.37
C GLY A 127 -13.53 -28.65 -12.55
N LEU A 128 -13.81 -29.64 -13.41
CA LEU A 128 -14.75 -29.50 -14.54
C LEU A 128 -16.20 -29.29 -14.08
N LEU A 129 -16.60 -29.92 -12.97
CA LEU A 129 -17.93 -29.71 -12.38
C LEU A 129 -18.05 -28.33 -11.70
N ALA A 130 -16.95 -27.85 -11.11
CA ALA A 130 -16.89 -26.59 -10.39
C ALA A 130 -16.67 -25.36 -11.29
N GLU A 131 -16.10 -25.54 -12.49
CA GLU A 131 -15.82 -24.46 -13.44
C GLU A 131 -17.03 -23.55 -13.76
N PRO A 132 -18.24 -24.08 -14.04
CA PRO A 132 -19.43 -23.24 -14.26
C PRO A 132 -19.87 -22.48 -13.01
N LEU A 133 -19.64 -23.05 -11.82
CA LEU A 133 -19.96 -22.42 -10.53
C LEU A 133 -18.94 -21.32 -10.20
N PHE A 134 -17.66 -21.56 -10.48
CA PHE A 134 -16.61 -20.56 -10.33
C PHE A 134 -16.83 -19.37 -11.27
N SER A 135 -17.23 -19.64 -12.51
CA SER A 135 -17.53 -18.58 -13.48
C SER A 135 -18.70 -17.69 -13.03
N SER A 136 -19.77 -18.28 -12.47
CA SER A 136 -20.88 -17.50 -11.92
C SER A 136 -20.53 -16.77 -10.61
N TYR A 137 -19.65 -17.36 -9.79
CA TYR A 137 -19.14 -16.71 -8.59
C TYR A 137 -18.34 -15.45 -8.92
N ASP A 138 -17.41 -15.55 -9.87
CA ASP A 138 -16.54 -14.44 -10.30
C ASP A 138 -17.35 -13.26 -10.91
N GLU A 139 -18.51 -13.56 -11.51
CA GLU A 139 -19.41 -12.54 -12.08
C GLU A 139 -20.26 -11.81 -11.03
N VAL A 140 -20.72 -12.53 -9.99
CA VAL A 140 -21.72 -12.02 -9.02
C VAL A 140 -21.08 -11.44 -7.76
N VAL A 141 -19.88 -11.89 -7.39
CA VAL A 141 -19.26 -11.53 -6.11
C VAL A 141 -18.42 -10.27 -6.21
N CYS A 142 -18.73 -9.30 -5.33
CA CYS A 142 -18.04 -8.01 -5.26
C CYS A 142 -16.94 -8.05 -4.21
N THR A 143 -15.69 -7.78 -4.59
CA THR A 143 -14.54 -7.73 -3.65
C THR A 143 -14.19 -6.31 -3.19
N VAL A 144 -15.15 -5.38 -3.21
CA VAL A 144 -14.91 -3.94 -2.97
C VAL A 144 -14.85 -3.61 -1.47
N ASN A 145 -15.72 -4.22 -0.66
CA ASN A 145 -15.78 -4.04 0.79
C ASN A 145 -16.23 -5.36 1.44
N GLU A 146 -15.84 -5.61 2.68
CA GLU A 146 -16.19 -6.83 3.42
C GLU A 146 -17.71 -7.04 3.53
N GLU A 147 -18.45 -5.98 3.85
CA GLU A 147 -19.91 -6.06 3.99
C GLU A 147 -20.60 -6.36 2.64
N LEU A 148 -20.14 -5.71 1.56
CA LEU A 148 -20.65 -5.94 0.21
C LEU A 148 -20.27 -7.32 -0.32
N PHE A 149 -19.06 -7.77 -0.01
CA PHE A 149 -18.59 -9.12 -0.31
C PHE A 149 -19.51 -10.15 0.35
N ASN A 150 -19.71 -10.06 1.67
CA ASN A 150 -20.56 -10.98 2.42
C ASN A 150 -21.99 -11.03 1.84
N LYS A 151 -22.61 -9.87 1.59
CA LYS A 151 -23.95 -9.78 0.97
C LYS A 151 -23.98 -10.40 -0.43
N SER A 152 -22.99 -10.10 -1.27
CA SER A 152 -22.92 -10.63 -2.64
C SER A 152 -22.69 -12.14 -2.68
N VAL A 153 -21.88 -12.69 -1.77
CA VAL A 153 -21.66 -14.13 -1.62
C VAL A 153 -22.93 -14.84 -1.14
N HIS A 154 -23.63 -14.30 -0.14
CA HIS A 154 -24.90 -14.87 0.31
C HIS A 154 -25.96 -14.87 -0.78
N LYS A 155 -26.03 -13.77 -1.56
CA LYS A 155 -26.92 -13.68 -2.71
C LYS A 155 -26.59 -14.75 -3.75
N TRP A 156 -25.33 -14.84 -4.17
CA TRP A 156 -24.87 -15.88 -5.11
C TRP A 156 -25.20 -17.29 -4.62
N LEU A 157 -24.95 -17.58 -3.33
CA LEU A 157 -25.24 -18.88 -2.74
C LEU A 157 -26.73 -19.22 -2.82
N SER A 158 -27.60 -18.25 -2.52
CA SER A 158 -29.05 -18.45 -2.56
C SER A 158 -29.60 -18.69 -3.98
N GLU A 159 -29.02 -18.03 -4.97
CA GLU A 159 -29.50 -18.05 -6.36
C GLU A 159 -28.86 -19.20 -7.18
N HIS A 160 -27.55 -19.39 -7.06
CA HIS A 160 -26.77 -20.31 -7.90
C HIS A 160 -26.42 -21.65 -7.24
N CYS A 161 -26.46 -21.75 -5.91
CA CYS A 161 -26.18 -22.99 -5.18
C CYS A 161 -27.44 -23.68 -4.63
N SER A 162 -28.63 -23.27 -5.06
CA SER A 162 -29.86 -23.99 -4.75
C SER A 162 -29.87 -25.36 -5.44
N LEU A 163 -30.50 -26.36 -4.82
CA LEU A 163 -30.56 -27.73 -5.37
C LEU A 163 -31.19 -27.76 -6.78
N THR A 164 -32.14 -26.86 -7.02
CA THR A 164 -32.83 -26.68 -8.30
C THR A 164 -31.92 -26.11 -9.38
N ALA A 165 -30.99 -25.20 -9.02
CA ALA A 165 -30.00 -24.64 -9.93
C ALA A 165 -28.80 -25.58 -10.17
N LEU A 166 -28.34 -26.29 -9.13
CA LEU A 166 -27.19 -27.19 -9.21
C LEU A 166 -27.44 -28.45 -10.05
N ARG A 167 -28.62 -29.06 -9.92
CA ARG A 167 -28.99 -30.28 -10.67
C ARG A 167 -28.76 -30.17 -12.18
N PRO A 168 -29.29 -29.15 -12.90
CA PRO A 168 -29.06 -29.01 -14.33
C PRO A 168 -27.61 -28.67 -14.66
N ILE A 169 -26.93 -27.85 -13.85
CA ILE A 169 -25.50 -27.50 -14.07
C ILE A 169 -24.64 -28.75 -14.01
N LEU A 170 -24.75 -29.52 -12.92
CA LEU A 170 -23.98 -30.75 -12.73
C LEU A 170 -24.37 -31.82 -13.75
N SER A 171 -25.66 -31.99 -14.06
CA SER A 171 -26.10 -32.93 -15.10
C SER A 171 -25.54 -32.57 -16.48
N ASN A 172 -25.51 -31.30 -16.83
CA ASN A 172 -24.92 -30.84 -18.09
C ASN A 172 -23.39 -30.97 -18.11
N SER A 173 -22.71 -30.67 -17.01
CA SER A 173 -21.26 -30.87 -16.90
C SER A 173 -20.89 -32.36 -16.94
N LEU A 174 -21.64 -33.23 -16.26
CA LEU A 174 -21.47 -34.68 -16.34
C LEU A 174 -21.78 -35.20 -17.74
N ARG A 175 -22.82 -34.68 -18.40
CA ARG A 175 -23.12 -35.04 -19.79
C ARG A 175 -21.98 -34.65 -20.72
N LYS A 176 -21.49 -33.41 -20.63
CA LYS A 176 -20.32 -32.92 -21.38
C LYS A 176 -19.09 -33.78 -21.10
N LEU A 177 -18.85 -34.12 -19.84
CA LEU A 177 -17.76 -35.01 -19.45
C LEU A 177 -17.91 -36.37 -20.14
N CYS A 178 -19.08 -37.00 -20.05
CA CYS A 178 -19.36 -38.29 -20.66
C CYS A 178 -19.31 -38.29 -22.20
N THR A 179 -19.62 -37.17 -22.85
CA THR A 179 -19.56 -37.04 -24.32
C THR A 179 -18.18 -36.64 -24.83
N SER A 180 -17.43 -35.86 -24.05
CA SER A 180 -16.13 -35.33 -24.44
C SER A 180 -14.96 -36.19 -23.99
N THR A 181 -15.19 -37.16 -23.09
CA THR A 181 -14.14 -38.03 -22.53
C THR A 181 -14.56 -39.49 -22.57
N CYS A 182 -13.59 -40.40 -22.76
CA CYS A 182 -13.84 -41.85 -22.78
C CYS A 182 -14.11 -42.45 -21.39
N ILE A 183 -14.53 -41.66 -20.39
CA ILE A 183 -14.78 -42.11 -19.01
C ILE A 183 -15.74 -43.31 -18.94
N LEU A 184 -16.74 -43.36 -19.82
CA LEU A 184 -17.71 -44.45 -19.87
C LEU A 184 -17.23 -45.68 -20.64
N THR A 185 -16.17 -45.56 -21.44
CA THR A 185 -15.65 -46.63 -22.31
C THR A 185 -14.40 -47.28 -21.73
N ASP A 186 -13.50 -46.48 -21.13
CA ASP A 186 -12.35 -46.96 -20.35
C ASP A 186 -11.87 -45.86 -19.36
N PRO A 187 -12.15 -46.01 -18.05
CA PRO A 187 -11.72 -45.06 -17.02
C PRO A 187 -10.20 -44.88 -16.94
N ALA A 188 -9.41 -45.89 -17.34
CA ALA A 188 -7.95 -45.86 -17.25
C ALA A 188 -7.31 -44.99 -18.35
N LEU A 189 -7.97 -44.85 -19.51
CA LEU A 189 -7.50 -43.97 -20.59
C LEU A 189 -7.64 -42.49 -20.23
N PHE A 190 -8.73 -42.13 -19.55
CA PHE A 190 -8.92 -40.77 -19.05
C PHE A 190 -7.90 -40.40 -17.97
N GLN A 191 -7.61 -41.33 -17.05
CA GLN A 191 -6.54 -41.16 -16.07
C GLN A 191 -5.18 -40.97 -16.75
N ARG A 192 -4.84 -41.78 -17.77
CA ARG A 192 -3.59 -41.64 -18.53
C ARG A 192 -3.50 -40.32 -19.29
N GLN A 193 -4.60 -39.85 -19.88
CA GLN A 193 -4.66 -38.59 -20.60
C GLN A 193 -4.41 -37.41 -19.65
N ILE A 194 -5.10 -37.36 -18.50
CA ILE A 194 -4.89 -36.32 -17.47
C ILE A 194 -3.44 -36.34 -16.97
N ILE A 195 -2.88 -37.52 -16.68
CA ILE A 195 -1.49 -37.66 -16.24
C ILE A 195 -0.52 -37.18 -17.33
N SER A 196 -0.79 -37.45 -18.61
CA SER A 196 0.04 -36.98 -19.73
C SER A 196 -0.04 -35.47 -19.96
N GLU A 197 -1.24 -34.87 -19.82
CA GLU A 197 -1.45 -33.42 -19.91
C GLU A 197 -0.73 -32.70 -18.76
N ILE A 198 -0.86 -33.23 -17.54
CA ILE A 198 -0.16 -32.76 -16.36
C ILE A 198 1.37 -32.82 -16.52
N ASN A 199 1.90 -33.93 -17.04
CA ASN A 199 3.34 -34.11 -17.23
C ASN A 199 3.90 -33.22 -18.35
N SER A 200 3.12 -32.95 -19.40
CA SER A 200 3.49 -32.06 -20.49
C SER A 200 3.54 -30.60 -20.03
N SER A 201 2.60 -30.16 -19.18
CA SER A 201 2.64 -28.83 -18.55
C SER A 201 3.84 -28.63 -17.62
N ASN A 202 4.36 -29.70 -17.00
CA ASN A 202 5.53 -29.64 -16.12
C ASN A 202 6.85 -29.42 -16.89
N ASN A 203 6.99 -29.99 -18.09
CA ASN A 203 8.19 -29.80 -18.92
C ASN A 203 8.32 -28.37 -19.48
N ASN A 204 7.21 -27.67 -19.70
CA ASN A 204 7.25 -26.28 -20.17
C ASN A 204 7.58 -25.27 -19.06
N ASN A 205 7.30 -25.58 -17.80
CA ASN A 205 7.61 -24.70 -16.66
C ASN A 205 9.05 -24.85 -16.13
N ASN A 206 9.75 -25.94 -16.45
CA ASN A 206 11.17 -26.13 -16.11
C ASN A 206 12.15 -25.51 -17.13
N ASN A 207 11.64 -24.97 -18.24
CA ASN A 207 12.42 -24.34 -19.32
C ASN A 207 12.24 -22.80 -19.38
N LYS A 208 11.75 -22.17 -18.31
CA LYS A 208 11.58 -20.71 -18.21
C LYS A 208 12.31 -20.14 -17.01
#